data_AF-A0A1I4QJ93-F1
#
_entry.id   AF-A0A1I4QJ93-F1
#
_cell.length_a   1.000
_cell.length_b   1.000
_cell.length_c   1.000
_cell.angle_alpha   90.00
_cell.angle_beta   90.00
_cell.angle_gamma   90.00
#
_symmetry.space_group_name_H-M   'P 1'
#
loop_
_entity.id
_entity.type
_entity.pdbx_description
1 polymer ?
#
loop_
_entity_poly.entity_id
_entity_poly.type
_entity_poly.pdbx_seq_one_letter_code
_entity_poly.pdbx_strand_id
1 'polypeptide(L)'
;MYYYLLALISGAAITTQVGINVKLLSNLGSPVLASLISFSVGTIGLAIVYILAACYGLQPVPTLDAISQTSSWMWTGGLLGAFYIFTTIFCSPKIGFANMFSLVVAGQIVLSIIFDHFGLLGSPVHLVTPFRLIGVALLIVGVYLIQTN
;
A
#
# COMPACT_ATOMS: atom_id res chain seq x y z
N MET A 1 15.20 -6.65 -13.51
CA MET A 1 14.72 -5.53 -14.34
C MET A 1 13.19 -5.45 -14.39
N TYR A 2 12.48 -6.53 -14.71
CA TYR A 2 10.99 -6.50 -14.78
C TYR A 2 10.31 -6.17 -13.44
N TYR A 3 10.82 -6.65 -12.31
CA TYR A 3 10.27 -6.32 -10.98
C TYR A 3 10.26 -4.82 -10.68
N TYR A 4 11.34 -4.11 -11.05
CA TYR A 4 11.42 -2.66 -10.86
C TYR A 4 10.43 -1.92 -11.75
N LEU A 5 10.22 -2.39 -12.97
CA LEU A 5 9.23 -1.82 -13.89
C LEU A 5 7.80 -2.04 -13.36
N LEU A 6 7.48 -3.23 -12.87
CA LEU A 6 6.18 -3.52 -12.27
C LEU A 6 5.93 -2.64 -11.02
N ALA A 7 6.94 -2.46 -10.17
CA ALA A 7 6.86 -1.57 -9.03
C ALA A 7 6.59 -0.12 -9.46
N LEU A 8 7.28 0.37 -10.51
CA LEU A 8 7.05 1.70 -11.06
C LEU A 8 5.63 1.87 -11.61
N ILE A 9 5.15 0.88 -12.38
CA ILE A 9 3.79 0.87 -12.92
C ILE A 9 2.75 0.85 -11.79
N SER A 10 3.01 0.10 -10.71
CA SER A 10 2.11 0.04 -9.55
C SER A 10 1.96 1.40 -8.87
N GLY A 11 3.04 2.20 -8.81
CA GLY A 11 2.99 3.56 -8.30
C GLY A 11 2.03 4.44 -9.11
N ALA A 12 2.16 4.40 -10.44
CA ALA A 12 1.25 5.12 -11.33
C ALA A 12 -0.21 4.66 -11.15
N ALA A 13 -0.44 3.34 -11.07
CA ALA A 13 -1.76 2.76 -10.89
C ALA A 13 -2.42 3.21 -9.56
N ILE A 14 -1.68 3.22 -8.46
CA ILE A 14 -2.19 3.65 -7.15
C ILE A 14 -2.56 5.13 -7.16
N THR A 15 -1.74 6.00 -7.78
CA THR A 15 -2.08 7.42 -7.90
C THR A 15 -3.35 7.64 -8.73
N THR A 16 -3.49 6.93 -9.85
CA THR A 16 -4.72 6.97 -10.67
C THR A 16 -5.93 6.46 -9.88
N GLN A 17 -5.78 5.37 -9.13
CA GLN A 17 -6.83 4.79 -8.29
C GLN A 17 -7.33 5.77 -7.22
N VAL A 18 -6.44 6.55 -6.60
CA VAL A 18 -6.87 7.60 -5.66
C VAL A 18 -7.65 8.70 -6.39
N GLY A 19 -7.28 9.07 -7.62
CA GLY A 19 -8.03 10.00 -8.45
C GLY A 19 -9.46 9.54 -8.75
N ILE A 20 -9.61 8.26 -9.14
CA ILE A 20 -10.92 7.62 -9.37
C ILE A 20 -11.75 7.66 -8.08
N ASN A 21 -11.15 7.31 -6.95
CA ASN A 21 -11.86 7.27 -5.68
C ASN A 21 -12.24 8.66 -5.15
N VAL A 22 -11.42 9.69 -5.40
CA VAL A 22 -11.79 11.08 -5.11
C VAL A 22 -12.97 11.53 -5.97
N LYS A 23 -13.06 11.08 -7.23
CA LYS A 23 -14.26 11.30 -8.05
C LYS A 23 -15.48 10.55 -7.51
N LEU A 24 -15.32 9.32 -7.01
CA LEU A 24 -16.40 8.62 -6.28
C LEU A 24 -16.83 9.41 -5.05
N LEU A 25 -15.87 9.91 -4.25
CA LEU A 25 -16.15 10.78 -3.10
C LEU A 25 -16.97 12.01 -3.52
N SER A 26 -16.61 12.68 -4.63
CA SER A 26 -17.37 13.85 -5.10
C SER A 26 -18.83 13.53 -5.43
N ASN A 27 -19.14 12.32 -5.89
CA ASN A 27 -20.50 11.90 -6.22
C ASN A 27 -21.27 11.34 -5.01
N LEU A 28 -20.57 10.68 -4.08
CA LEU A 28 -21.19 9.97 -2.96
C LEU A 28 -21.18 10.75 -1.64
N GLY A 29 -20.36 11.79 -1.53
CA GLY A 29 -20.23 12.63 -0.34
C GLY A 29 -19.59 11.97 0.88
N SER A 30 -19.21 10.68 0.80
CA SER A 30 -18.63 9.92 1.91
C SER A 30 -17.30 9.27 1.55
N PRO A 31 -16.18 9.63 2.24
CA PRO A 31 -14.87 9.02 2.00
C PRO A 31 -14.81 7.57 2.50
N VAL A 32 -15.61 7.25 3.53
CA VAL A 32 -15.77 5.87 4.03
C VAL A 32 -16.48 5.00 3.01
N LEU A 33 -17.55 5.51 2.38
CA LEU A 33 -18.26 4.75 1.35
C LEU A 33 -17.39 4.57 0.08
N ALA A 34 -16.68 5.62 -0.35
CA ALA A 34 -15.78 5.54 -1.49
C ALA A 34 -14.63 4.54 -1.26
N SER A 35 -14.04 4.52 -0.05
CA SER A 35 -13.03 3.52 0.31
C SER A 35 -13.61 2.11 0.38
N LEU A 36 -14.79 1.93 0.96
CA LEU A 36 -15.47 0.63 1.01
C LEU A 36 -15.71 0.06 -0.39
N ILE A 37 -16.22 0.89 -1.33
CA ILE A 37 -16.45 0.48 -2.72
C ILE A 37 -15.13 0.11 -3.39
N SER A 38 -14.11 0.96 -3.27
CA SER A 38 -12.79 0.71 -3.85
C SER A 38 -12.18 -0.61 -3.35
N PHE A 39 -12.26 -0.86 -2.04
CA PHE A 39 -11.72 -2.08 -1.44
C PHE A 39 -12.52 -3.30 -1.88
N SER A 40 -13.85 -3.21 -1.92
CA SER A 40 -14.74 -4.29 -2.37
C SER A 40 -14.45 -4.70 -3.81
N VAL A 41 -14.32 -3.74 -4.73
CA VAL A 41 -14.00 -4.01 -6.14
C VAL A 41 -12.62 -4.67 -6.26
N GLY A 42 -11.62 -4.18 -5.52
CA GLY A 42 -10.29 -4.78 -5.48
C GLY A 42 -10.30 -6.21 -4.93
N THR A 43 -11.03 -6.46 -3.85
CA THR A 43 -11.20 -7.80 -3.25
C THR A 43 -11.85 -8.77 -4.22
N ILE A 44 -12.92 -8.35 -4.92
CA ILE A 44 -13.59 -9.19 -5.93
C ILE A 44 -12.62 -9.50 -7.07
N GLY A 45 -11.89 -8.50 -7.58
CA GLY A 45 -10.90 -8.70 -8.64
C GLY A 45 -9.81 -9.68 -8.25
N LEU A 46 -9.23 -9.54 -7.05
CA LEU A 46 -8.23 -10.45 -6.51
C LEU A 46 -8.80 -11.87 -6.31
N ALA A 47 -10.04 -12.00 -5.83
CA ALA A 47 -10.68 -13.29 -5.65
C ALA A 47 -10.85 -14.03 -6.99
N ILE A 48 -11.29 -13.32 -8.04
CA ILE A 48 -11.41 -13.89 -9.39
C ILE A 48 -10.05 -14.37 -9.91
N VAL A 49 -9.01 -13.52 -9.81
CA VAL A 49 -7.67 -13.88 -10.26
C VAL A 49 -7.13 -15.10 -9.50
N TYR A 50 -7.30 -15.13 -8.18
CA TYR A 50 -6.88 -16.26 -7.35
C TYR A 50 -7.61 -17.56 -7.72
N ILE A 51 -8.95 -17.52 -7.83
CA ILE A 51 -9.76 -18.69 -8.17
C ILE A 51 -9.34 -19.24 -9.54
N LEU A 52 -9.21 -18.37 -10.56
CA LEU A 52 -8.78 -18.81 -11.89
C LEU A 52 -7.38 -19.43 -11.84
N ALA A 53 -6.42 -18.78 -11.18
CA ALA A 53 -5.06 -19.29 -11.06
C ALA A 53 -5.01 -20.64 -10.32
N ALA A 54 -5.83 -20.83 -9.28
CA ALA A 54 -5.97 -22.09 -8.57
C ALA A 54 -6.58 -23.19 -9.47
N CYS A 55 -7.64 -22.88 -10.23
CA CYS A 55 -8.25 -23.82 -11.17
C CYS A 55 -7.29 -24.30 -12.26
N TYR A 56 -6.36 -23.44 -12.71
CA TYR A 56 -5.32 -23.81 -13.69
C TYR A 56 -4.04 -24.38 -13.05
N GLY A 57 -4.01 -24.59 -11.74
CA GLY A 57 -2.83 -25.12 -11.04
C GLY A 57 -1.64 -24.16 -10.98
N LEU A 58 -1.85 -22.87 -11.24
CA LEU A 58 -0.82 -21.82 -11.21
C LEU A 58 -0.57 -21.27 -9.80
N GLN A 59 -1.48 -21.52 -8.86
CA GLN A 59 -1.38 -21.13 -7.45
C GLN A 59 -1.85 -22.27 -6.54
N PRO A 60 -1.22 -22.45 -5.37
CA PRO A 60 -1.63 -23.48 -4.42
C PRO A 60 -2.98 -23.13 -3.76
N VAL A 61 -3.80 -24.15 -3.52
CA VAL A 61 -4.99 -24.05 -2.66
C VAL A 61 -4.57 -24.44 -1.24
N PRO A 62 -4.73 -23.56 -0.24
CA PRO A 62 -4.33 -23.87 1.13
C PRO A 62 -5.21 -24.97 1.72
N THR A 63 -4.62 -25.83 2.55
CA THR A 63 -5.36 -26.82 3.34
C THR A 63 -6.07 -26.13 4.51
N LEU A 64 -7.12 -26.76 5.05
CA LEU A 64 -7.79 -26.27 6.26
C LEU A 64 -6.83 -26.17 7.45
N ASP A 65 -5.85 -27.09 7.52
CA ASP A 65 -4.81 -27.06 8.55
C ASP A 65 -3.88 -25.85 8.42
N ALA A 66 -3.53 -25.44 7.20
CA ALA A 66 -2.72 -24.24 6.99
C ALA A 66 -3.48 -22.97 7.44
N ILE A 67 -4.79 -22.91 7.17
CA ILE A 67 -5.64 -21.79 7.59
C ILE A 67 -5.77 -21.77 9.12
N SER A 68 -5.99 -22.92 9.76
CA SER A 68 -6.19 -23.00 11.21
C SER A 68 -4.92 -22.70 12.02
N GLN A 69 -3.74 -22.99 11.46
CA GLN A 69 -2.45 -22.65 12.07
C GLN A 69 -2.05 -21.18 11.88
N THR A 70 -2.76 -20.43 11.03
CA THR A 70 -2.46 -19.01 10.78
C THR A 70 -2.90 -18.15 11.97
N SER A 71 -1.95 -17.41 12.56
CA SER A 71 -2.23 -16.56 13.72
C SER A 71 -3.24 -15.45 13.42
N SER A 72 -4.16 -15.16 14.34
CA SER A 72 -5.30 -14.27 14.10
C SER A 72 -4.91 -12.84 13.68
N TRP A 73 -3.76 -12.34 14.12
CA TRP A 73 -3.29 -11.00 13.74
C TRP A 73 -2.85 -10.92 12.26
N MET A 74 -2.49 -12.03 11.61
CA MET A 74 -2.06 -12.02 10.21
C MET A 74 -3.21 -11.60 9.27
N TRP A 75 -4.46 -11.83 9.69
CA TRP A 75 -5.66 -11.45 8.95
C TRP A 75 -5.97 -9.95 9.02
N THR A 76 -5.33 -9.19 9.91
CA THR A 76 -5.62 -7.76 10.08
C THR A 76 -4.93 -6.87 9.03
N GLY A 77 -4.09 -7.43 8.15
CA GLY A 77 -3.42 -6.67 7.09
C GLY A 77 -4.39 -5.90 6.19
N GLY A 78 -5.58 -6.47 5.92
CA GLY A 78 -6.64 -5.81 5.16
C GLY A 78 -7.13 -4.51 5.81
N LEU A 79 -7.15 -4.43 7.15
CA LEU A 79 -7.56 -3.22 7.88
C LEU A 79 -6.56 -2.07 7.67
N LEU A 80 -5.25 -2.37 7.63
CA LEU A 80 -4.21 -1.37 7.35
C LEU A 80 -4.34 -0.84 5.91
N GLY A 81 -4.64 -1.73 4.95
CA GLY A 81 -4.93 -1.34 3.57
C GLY A 81 -6.17 -0.46 3.45
N ALA A 82 -7.26 -0.82 4.13
CA ALA A 82 -8.49 -0.02 4.15
C ALA A 82 -8.26 1.38 4.75
N PHE A 83 -7.51 1.46 5.86
CA PHE A 83 -7.11 2.74 6.46
C PHE A 83 -6.28 3.60 5.51
N TYR A 84 -5.33 2.99 4.78
CA TYR A 84 -4.54 3.67 3.76
C TYR A 84 -5.41 4.26 2.64
N ILE A 85 -6.33 3.46 2.08
CA ILE A 85 -7.24 3.92 1.03
C ILE A 85 -8.17 5.02 1.54
N PHE A 86 -8.74 4.88 2.73
CA PHE A 86 -9.54 5.93 3.35
C PHE A 86 -8.74 7.24 3.47
N THR A 87 -7.52 7.16 4.01
CA THR A 87 -6.68 8.34 4.26
C THR A 87 -6.32 9.05 2.96
N THR A 88 -5.97 8.30 1.91
CA THR A 88 -5.67 8.90 0.59
C THR A 88 -6.89 9.59 0.00
N ILE A 89 -8.10 9.02 0.11
CA ILE A 89 -9.34 9.65 -0.38
C ILE A 89 -9.68 10.91 0.44
N PHE A 90 -9.54 10.84 1.76
CA PHE A 90 -9.91 11.91 2.68
C PHE A 90 -8.94 13.11 2.61
N CYS A 91 -7.64 12.84 2.51
CA CYS A 91 -6.60 13.85 2.57
C CYS A 91 -6.25 14.44 1.20
N SER A 92 -6.25 13.64 0.11
CA SER A 92 -5.79 14.12 -1.21
C SER A 92 -6.52 15.37 -1.71
N PRO A 93 -7.85 15.54 -1.51
CA PRO A 93 -8.53 16.79 -1.91
C PRO A 93 -8.07 18.02 -1.13
N LYS A 94 -7.49 17.84 0.07
CA LYS A 94 -7.09 18.95 0.97
C LYS A 94 -5.64 19.36 0.77
N ILE A 95 -4.75 18.40 0.61
CA ILE A 95 -3.30 18.66 0.53
C ILE A 95 -2.72 18.44 -0.87
N GLY A 96 -3.50 17.90 -1.81
CA GLY A 96 -3.05 17.56 -3.16
C GLY A 96 -2.33 16.20 -3.23
N PHE A 97 -2.25 15.65 -4.45
CA PHE A 97 -1.68 14.32 -4.70
C PHE A 97 -0.18 14.27 -4.42
N ALA A 98 0.57 15.30 -4.82
CA ALA A 98 2.02 15.36 -4.61
C ALA A 98 2.39 15.31 -3.12
N ASN A 99 1.69 16.10 -2.29
CA ASN A 99 1.90 16.09 -0.84
C ASN A 99 1.43 14.79 -0.19
N MET A 100 0.28 14.25 -0.60
CA MET A 100 -0.22 12.98 -0.07
C MET A 100 0.77 11.85 -0.30
N PHE A 101 1.23 11.66 -1.53
CA PHE A 101 2.09 10.53 -1.87
C PHE A 101 3.54 10.71 -1.41
N SER A 102 4.05 11.94 -1.37
CA SER A 102 5.38 12.20 -0.80
C SER A 102 5.42 11.86 0.71
N LEU A 103 4.40 12.24 1.49
CA LEU A 103 4.26 11.87 2.90
C LEU A 103 4.09 10.36 3.11
N VAL A 104 3.24 9.71 2.30
CA VAL A 104 3.06 8.25 2.36
C VAL A 104 4.37 7.53 2.13
N VAL A 105 5.09 7.89 1.07
CA VAL A 105 6.36 7.24 0.73
C VAL A 105 7.40 7.48 1.82
N ALA A 106 7.47 8.68 2.41
CA ALA A 106 8.35 8.94 3.54
C ALA A 106 8.04 8.03 4.74
N GLY A 107 6.77 7.92 5.13
CA GLY A 107 6.35 7.02 6.20
C GLY A 107 6.67 5.55 5.91
N GLN A 108 6.43 5.10 4.67
CA GLN A 108 6.74 3.75 4.23
C GLN A 108 8.25 3.44 4.30
N ILE A 109 9.10 4.36 3.85
CA ILE A 109 10.55 4.17 3.87
C ILE A 109 11.09 4.15 5.30
N VAL A 110 10.65 5.07 6.16
CA VAL A 110 11.06 5.07 7.58
C VAL A 110 10.67 3.76 8.25
N LEU A 111 9.43 3.30 8.06
CA LEU A 111 8.97 2.05 8.65
C LEU A 111 9.67 0.82 8.05
N SER A 112 9.92 0.82 6.74
CA SER A 112 10.67 -0.25 6.07
C SER A 112 12.07 -0.43 6.66
N ILE A 113 12.76 0.66 6.99
CA ILE A 113 14.08 0.58 7.61
C ILE A 113 14.01 -0.03 9.01
N ILE A 114 12.98 0.31 9.80
CA ILE A 114 12.76 -0.29 11.12
C ILE A 114 12.50 -1.79 10.97
N PHE A 115 11.64 -2.19 10.02
CA PHE A 115 11.35 -3.59 9.74
C PHE A 115 12.59 -4.37 9.33
N ASP A 116 13.35 -3.84 8.36
CA ASP A 116 14.61 -4.40 7.88
C ASP A 116 15.66 -4.52 8.98
N HIS A 117 15.81 -3.49 9.82
CA HIS A 117 16.86 -3.45 10.83
C HIS A 117 16.63 -4.46 11.96
N PHE A 118 15.37 -4.62 12.39
CA PHE A 118 15.00 -5.51 13.49
C PHE A 118 14.51 -6.87 13.01
N GLY A 119 14.43 -7.13 11.70
CA GLY A 119 13.91 -8.40 11.16
C GLY A 119 12.44 -8.63 11.50
N LEU A 120 11.65 -7.56 11.61
CA LEU A 120 10.25 -7.65 12.04
C LEU A 120 9.44 -8.48 11.05
N LEU A 121 8.49 -9.26 11.57
CA LEU A 121 7.65 -10.19 10.80
C LEU A 121 8.45 -11.23 9.98
N GLY A 122 9.67 -11.56 10.42
CA GLY A 122 10.51 -12.54 9.75
C GLY A 122 11.20 -12.00 8.49
N SER A 123 11.29 -10.68 8.32
CA SER A 123 12.05 -10.10 7.21
C SER A 123 13.56 -10.39 7.36
N PRO A 124 14.30 -10.51 6.23
CA PRO A 124 15.75 -10.58 6.29
C PRO A 124 16.33 -9.36 6.99
N VAL A 125 17.22 -9.60 7.97
CA VAL A 125 17.87 -8.50 8.70
C VAL A 125 18.83 -7.77 7.78
N HIS A 126 18.52 -6.52 7.47
CA HIS A 126 19.37 -5.61 6.74
C HIS A 126 19.78 -4.44 7.64
N LEU A 127 21.01 -4.48 8.13
CA LEU A 127 21.56 -3.44 9.00
C LEU A 127 21.49 -2.07 8.32
N VAL A 128 21.12 -1.05 9.11
CA VAL A 128 21.06 0.32 8.62
C VAL A 128 22.46 0.79 8.28
N THR A 129 22.64 1.21 7.03
CA THR A 129 23.89 1.83 6.57
C THR A 129 23.78 3.35 6.62
N PRO A 130 24.90 4.08 6.77
CA PRO A 130 24.91 5.53 6.67
C PRO A 130 24.29 6.04 5.37
N PHE A 131 24.49 5.34 4.25
CA PHE A 131 23.89 5.69 2.96
C PHE A 131 22.37 5.57 2.94
N ARG A 132 21.78 4.57 3.61
CA ARG A 132 20.31 4.49 3.75
C ARG A 132 19.77 5.67 4.56
N LEU A 133 20.46 6.07 5.63
CA LEU A 133 20.08 7.25 6.43
C LEU A 133 20.16 8.55 5.63
N ILE A 134 21.21 8.72 4.82
CA ILE A 134 21.34 9.87 3.92
C ILE A 134 20.20 9.86 2.89
N GLY A 135 19.88 8.71 2.30
CA GLY A 135 18.77 8.58 1.36
C GLY A 135 17.43 8.98 1.96
N VAL A 136 17.15 8.58 3.21
CA VAL A 136 15.95 8.98 3.95
C VAL A 136 15.94 10.47 4.21
N ALA A 137 17.06 11.04 4.65
CA ALA A 137 17.18 12.47 4.90
C ALA A 137 16.90 13.29 3.63
N LEU A 138 17.48 12.88 2.49
CA LEU A 138 17.23 13.50 1.19
C LEU A 138 15.77 13.36 0.76
N LEU A 139 15.14 12.21 1.02
CA LEU A 139 13.72 12.00 0.75
C LEU A 139 12.86 12.95 1.58
N ILE A 140 13.12 13.09 2.87
CA ILE A 140 12.40 14.02 3.76
C ILE A 140 12.57 15.46 3.29
N VAL A 141 13.79 15.86 2.89
CA VAL A 141 14.03 17.19 2.28
C VAL A 141 13.22 17.34 1.00
N GLY A 142 13.18 16.32 0.14
CA GLY A 142 12.37 16.32 -1.07
C GLY A 142 10.88 16.50 -0.79
N VAL A 143 10.34 15.80 0.22
CA VAL A 143 8.95 15.95 0.67
C VAL A 143 8.69 17.38 1.13
N TYR A 144 9.59 17.95 1.94
CA TYR A 144 9.48 19.33 2.42
C TYR A 144 9.43 20.32 1.26
N LEU A 145 10.32 20.17 0.27
CA LEU A 145 10.37 21.02 -0.92
C LEU A 145 9.10 20.92 -1.78
N ILE A 146 8.53 19.71 -1.91
CA ILE A 146 7.26 19.47 -2.61
C ILE A 146 6.11 20.17 -1.88
N GLN A 147 6.10 20.15 -0.55
CA GLN A 147 5.07 20.78 0.27
C GLN A 147 5.12 22.31 0.27
N THR A 148 6.30 22.90 0.06
CA THR A 148 6.48 24.36 0.09
C THR A 148 6.07 25.09 -1.20
N ASN A 149 5.40 24.42 -2.14
CA ASN A 149 4.75 25.02 -3.31
C ASN A 149 3.22 24.81 -3.27
#